data_AF-A0A369H351-F1
#
_entry.id   AF-A0A369H351-F1
#
_cell.length_a   1.000
_cell.length_b   1.000
_cell.length_c   1.000
_cell.angle_alpha   90.00
_cell.angle_beta   90.00
_cell.angle_gamma   90.00
#
_symmetry.space_group_name_H-M   'P 1'
#
loop_
_entity.id
_entity.type
_entity.pdbx_description
1 polymer ?
#
loop_
_entity_poly.entity_id
_entity_poly.type
_entity_poly.pdbx_seq_one_letter_code
_entity_poly.pdbx_strand_id
1 'polypeptide(L)'
;MFLITIIFTSVGALCYATFGGETKIQVISNYPQDSPVVNAVQLLYSLAVLGGEPVQLFPAVRIIETSFFGERATGKRSMTIKWKKNAIRSIVVGLCTVISMVGATDLDKFVALIGSFAY
;
A
#
# COMPACT_ATOMS: atom_id res chain seq x y z
N MET A 1 15.35 14.63 6.06
CA MET A 1 14.84 14.13 7.36
C MET A 1 14.21 15.26 8.17
N PHE A 2 14.96 16.29 8.58
CA PHE A 2 14.42 17.41 9.36
C PHE A 2 13.10 18.01 8.85
N LEU A 3 13.02 18.41 7.57
CA LEU A 3 11.82 19.01 6.98
C LEU A 3 10.63 18.03 6.95
N ILE A 4 10.87 16.75 6.63
CA ILE A 4 9.84 15.71 6.59
C ILE A 4 9.27 15.46 7.99
N THR A 5 10.14 15.40 9.01
CA THR A 5 9.72 15.26 10.40
C THR A 5 8.83 16.42 10.83
N ILE A 6 9.20 17.66 10.50
CA ILE A 6 8.35 18.83 10.81
C ILE A 6 6.98 18.71 10.14
N ILE A 7 6.94 18.34 8.85
CA ILE A 7 5.68 18.21 8.11
C ILE A 7 4.80 17.12 8.73
N PHE A 8 5.32 15.91 8.94
CA PHE A 8 4.53 14.80 9.47
C PHE A 8 4.10 15.01 10.92
N THR A 9 4.98 15.55 11.77
CA THR A 9 4.62 15.87 13.15
C THR A 9 3.58 16.99 13.22
N SER A 10 3.70 18.04 12.39
CA SER A 10 2.73 19.14 12.40
C SER A 10 1.34 18.71 11.90
N VAL A 11 1.27 17.91 10.84
CA VAL A 11 0.00 17.34 10.35
C VAL A 11 -0.64 16.45 11.42
N GLY A 12 0.14 15.58 12.07
CA GLY A 12 -0.35 14.74 13.17
C GLY A 12 -0.86 15.56 14.35
N ALA A 13 -0.11 16.58 14.78
CA ALA A 13 -0.50 17.46 15.87
C ALA A 13 -1.79 18.24 15.56
N LEU A 14 -1.94 18.77 14.34
CA LEU A 14 -3.14 19.48 13.91
C LEU A 14 -4.37 18.57 13.85
N CYS A 15 -4.22 17.34 13.34
CA CYS A 15 -5.31 16.37 13.31
C CYS A 15 -5.78 16.03 14.74
N TYR A 16 -4.85 15.75 15.65
CA TYR A 16 -5.18 15.46 17.04
C TYR A 16 -5.80 16.67 17.76
N ALA A 17 -5.32 17.89 17.50
CA ALA A 17 -5.90 19.10 18.06
C ALA A 17 -7.34 19.34 17.58
N THR A 18 -7.70 18.89 16.38
CA THR A 18 -9.03 19.10 15.78
C THR A 18 -10.02 17.99 16.14
N PHE A 19 -9.59 16.73 16.06
CA PHE A 19 -10.47 15.55 16.22
C PHE A 19 -10.29 14.84 17.57
N GLY A 20 -9.28 15.23 18.36
CA GLY A 20 -9.00 14.63 19.66
C GLY A 20 -8.74 13.13 19.58
N GLY A 21 -9.28 12.38 20.56
CA GLY A 21 -9.15 10.93 20.64
C GLY A 21 -9.90 10.14 19.56
N GLU A 22 -10.78 10.78 18.79
CA GLU A 22 -11.55 10.14 17.71
C GLU A 22 -10.82 10.14 16.36
N THR A 23 -9.58 10.63 16.31
CA THR A 23 -8.78 10.71 15.09
C THR A 23 -8.62 9.34 14.44
N LYS A 24 -9.20 9.16 13.25
CA LYS A 24 -9.02 7.97 12.41
C LYS A 24 -7.69 8.05 11.65
N ILE A 25 -7.08 6.89 11.43
CA ILE A 25 -5.80 6.72 10.72
C ILE A 25 -5.86 7.34 9.32
N GLN A 26 -6.96 7.08 8.61
CA GLN A 26 -7.23 7.72 7.33
C GLN A 26 -7.82 9.11 7.59
N VAL A 27 -7.01 10.15 7.33
CA VAL A 27 -7.39 11.55 7.57
C VAL A 27 -8.71 11.90 6.88
N ILE A 28 -8.92 11.42 5.65
CA ILE A 28 -10.15 11.69 4.86
C ILE A 28 -11.40 11.17 5.57
N SER A 29 -11.31 10.05 6.30
CA SER A 29 -12.42 9.46 7.04
C SER A 29 -12.81 10.24 8.29
N ASN A 30 -12.02 11.24 8.70
CA ASN A 30 -12.39 12.17 9.78
C ASN A 30 -13.35 13.28 9.30
N TYR A 31 -13.52 13.46 7.99
CA TYR A 31 -14.41 14.47 7.41
C TYR A 31 -15.84 13.93 7.16
N PRO A 32 -16.85 14.82 7.04
CA PRO A 32 -18.22 14.43 6.76
C PRO A 32 -18.35 13.66 5.43
N GLN A 33 -18.71 12.38 5.50
CA GLN A 33 -18.78 11.45 4.35
C GLN A 33 -20.03 11.68 3.47
N ASP A 34 -20.96 12.50 3.93
CA ASP A 34 -22.12 12.99 3.18
C ASP A 34 -21.74 14.09 2.16
N SER A 35 -20.57 14.72 2.33
CA SER A 35 -20.10 15.75 1.41
C SER A 35 -19.62 15.15 0.07
N PRO A 36 -20.14 15.63 -1.08
CA PRO A 36 -19.70 15.16 -2.39
C PRO A 36 -18.22 15.48 -2.66
N VAL A 37 -17.68 16.54 -2.07
CA VAL A 37 -16.27 16.92 -2.21
C VAL A 37 -15.35 15.92 -1.51
N VAL A 38 -15.72 15.49 -0.30
CA VAL A 38 -14.94 14.51 0.48
C VAL A 38 -14.90 13.18 -0.27
N ASN A 39 -16.04 12.72 -0.78
CA ASN A 39 -16.13 11.50 -1.57
C ASN A 39 -15.33 11.61 -2.89
N ALA A 40 -15.33 12.76 -3.56
CA ALA A 40 -14.51 12.98 -4.75
C ALA A 40 -13.01 12.88 -4.43
N VAL A 41 -12.54 13.49 -3.34
CA VAL A 41 -11.14 13.40 -2.90
C VAL A 41 -10.77 11.97 -2.52
N GLN A 42 -11.65 11.26 -1.81
CA GLN A 42 -11.42 9.85 -1.45
C GLN A 42 -11.33 8.94 -2.68
N LEU A 43 -12.17 9.17 -3.69
CA LEU A 43 -12.11 8.44 -4.95
C LEU A 43 -10.79 8.70 -5.68
N LEU A 44 -10.39 9.97 -5.79
CA LEU A 44 -9.12 10.36 -6.40
C LEU A 44 -7.92 9.75 -5.66
N TYR A 45 -7.96 9.75 -4.33
CA TYR A 45 -6.94 9.10 -3.50
C TYR A 45 -6.89 7.59 -3.75
N SER A 46 -8.05 6.92 -3.79
CA SER A 46 -8.13 5.48 -4.06
C SER A 46 -7.58 5.12 -5.44
N LEU A 47 -7.88 5.93 -6.47
CA LEU A 47 -7.32 5.76 -7.81
C LEU A 47 -5.80 5.98 -7.84
N ALA A 48 -5.31 6.97 -7.09
CA ALA A 48 -3.87 7.23 -6.98
C ALA A 48 -3.13 6.05 -6.32
N VAL A 49 -3.70 5.49 -5.25
CA VAL A 49 -3.16 4.28 -4.58
C VAL A 49 -3.18 3.08 -5.52
N LEU A 50 -4.32 2.81 -6.18
CA LEU A 50 -4.45 1.70 -7.14
C LEU A 50 -3.46 1.82 -8.31
N GLY A 51 -3.19 3.03 -8.79
CA GLY A 51 -2.21 3.28 -9.85
C GLY A 51 -0.75 3.17 -9.38
N GLY A 52 -0.47 3.46 -8.11
CA GLY A 52 0.86 3.38 -7.51
C GLY A 52 1.28 1.95 -7.14
N GLU A 53 0.33 1.12 -6.73
CA GLU A 53 0.57 -0.25 -6.25
C GLU A 53 1.39 -1.12 -7.21
N PRO A 54 1.14 -1.15 -8.53
CA PRO A 54 1.94 -1.96 -9.47
C PRO A 54 3.42 -1.57 -9.49
N VAL A 55 3.71 -0.28 -9.33
CA VAL A 55 5.09 0.26 -9.33
C VAL A 55 5.79 -0.11 -8.02
N GLN A 56 5.08 -0.06 -6.90
CA GLN A 56 5.60 -0.42 -5.57
C GLN A 56 5.84 -1.93 -5.43
N LEU A 57 4.99 -2.77 -6.03
CA LEU A 57 5.14 -4.21 -6.04
C LEU A 57 6.24 -4.70 -6.99
N PHE A 58 6.64 -3.90 -7.99
CA PHE A 58 7.58 -4.34 -9.01
C PHE A 58 8.95 -4.78 -8.44
N PRO A 59 9.63 -4.02 -7.56
CA PRO A 59 10.87 -4.47 -6.92
C PRO A 59 10.70 -5.76 -6.11
N ALA A 60 9.62 -5.86 -5.32
CA ALA A 60 9.34 -7.02 -4.48
C ALA A 60 9.13 -8.29 -5.33
N VAL A 61 8.26 -8.20 -6.33
CA VAL A 61 8.02 -9.29 -7.30
C VAL A 61 9.31 -9.66 -8.01
N ARG A 62 10.14 -8.67 -8.37
CA ARG A 62 11.40 -8.93 -9.08
C ARG A 62 12.40 -9.70 -8.22
N ILE A 63 12.49 -9.38 -6.92
CA ILE A 63 13.31 -10.11 -5.95
C ILE A 63 12.81 -11.56 -5.83
N ILE A 64 11.51 -11.76 -5.67
CA ILE A 64 10.88 -13.09 -5.60
C ILE A 64 11.16 -13.89 -6.88
N GLU A 65 10.91 -13.32 -8.06
CA GLU A 65 11.19 -13.97 -9.35
C GLU A 65 12.66 -14.38 -9.49
N THR A 66 13.57 -13.51 -9.07
CA THR A 66 15.02 -13.77 -9.16
C THR A 66 15.44 -14.85 -8.18
N SER A 67 14.83 -14.93 -7.00
CA SER A 67 15.04 -16.00 -6.02
C SER A 67 14.57 -17.37 -6.55
N PHE A 68 13.39 -17.43 -7.18
CA PHE A 68 12.82 -18.69 -7.68
C PHE A 68 13.41 -19.17 -9.02
N PHE A 69 13.77 -18.26 -9.93
CA PHE A 69 14.21 -18.61 -11.29
C PHE A 69 15.67 -18.27 -11.58
N GLY A 70 16.38 -17.59 -10.68
CA GLY A 70 17.74 -17.10 -10.87
C GLY A 70 17.81 -15.87 -11.81
N GLU A 71 18.90 -15.10 -11.70
CA GLU A 71 19.14 -13.89 -12.53
C GLU A 71 19.11 -14.19 -14.04
N ARG A 72 19.51 -15.41 -14.43
CA ARG A 72 19.67 -15.83 -15.83
C ARG A 72 18.39 -16.36 -16.49
N ALA A 73 17.24 -16.38 -15.79
CA ALA A 73 15.95 -16.72 -16.40
C ALA A 73 15.42 -15.58 -17.29
N THR A 74 16.17 -15.29 -18.36
CA THR A 74 15.82 -14.34 -19.41
C THR A 74 14.69 -14.96 -20.25
N GLY A 75 13.49 -14.39 -20.16
CA GLY A 75 12.25 -14.89 -20.78
C GLY A 75 12.20 -14.85 -22.31
N LYS A 76 13.36 -14.84 -23.00
CA LYS A 76 13.47 -14.72 -24.46
C LYS A 76 13.15 -16.03 -25.21
N ARG A 77 13.08 -17.21 -24.57
CA ARG A 77 12.93 -18.49 -25.30
C ARG A 77 11.82 -19.46 -24.85
N SER A 78 11.10 -19.23 -23.75
CA SER A 78 10.10 -20.19 -23.26
C SER A 78 8.79 -19.54 -22.79
N MET A 79 7.69 -19.90 -23.44
CA MET A 79 6.32 -19.57 -23.04
C MET A 79 6.03 -20.01 -21.60
N THR A 80 6.56 -21.16 -21.20
CA THR A 80 6.41 -21.73 -19.85
C THR A 80 6.98 -20.83 -18.77
N ILE A 81 8.14 -20.19 -19.00
CA ILE A 81 8.75 -19.26 -18.03
C ILE A 81 7.91 -17.97 -17.91
N LYS A 82 7.30 -17.49 -19.01
CA LYS A 82 6.40 -16.33 -18.96
C LYS A 82 5.16 -16.60 -18.12
N TRP A 83 4.51 -17.75 -18.32
CA TRP A 83 3.35 -18.16 -17.52
C TRP A 83 3.70 -18.37 -16.05
N LYS A 84 4.85 -18.96 -15.74
CA LYS A 84 5.33 -19.12 -14.36
C LYS A 84 5.55 -17.77 -13.66
N LYS A 85 6.15 -16.79 -14.35
CA LYS A 85 6.31 -15.43 -13.80
C LYS A 85 4.96 -14.75 -13.58
N ASN A 86 4.03 -14.90 -14.52
CA ASN A 86 2.68 -14.36 -14.35
C ASN A 86 1.94 -15.00 -13.17
N ALA A 87 2.09 -16.31 -12.99
CA ALA A 87 1.49 -17.01 -11.84
C ALA A 87 2.02 -16.47 -10.51
N ILE A 88 3.34 -16.25 -10.37
CA ILE A 88 3.89 -15.62 -9.15
C ILE A 88 3.29 -14.23 -8.92
N ARG A 89 3.20 -13.40 -9.98
CA ARG A 89 2.59 -12.06 -9.87
C ARG A 89 1.14 -12.11 -9.40
N SER A 90 0.35 -12.99 -10.01
CA SER A 90 -1.05 -13.20 -9.62
C SER A 90 -1.19 -13.70 -8.19
N ILE A 91 -0.31 -14.60 -7.74
CA ILE A 91 -0.30 -15.09 -6.35
C ILE A 91 0.05 -13.95 -5.38
N VAL A 92 1.07 -13.15 -5.67
CA VAL A 92 1.49 -12.03 -4.80
C VAL A 92 0.36 -11.00 -4.69
N VAL A 93 -0.23 -10.58 -5.81
CA VAL A 93 -1.36 -9.64 -5.81
C VAL A 93 -2.58 -10.24 -5.12
N GLY A 94 -2.87 -11.53 -5.35
CA GLY A 94 -3.96 -12.25 -4.68
C GLY A 94 -3.76 -12.31 -3.17
N LEU A 95 -2.54 -12.57 -2.70
CA LEU A 95 -2.19 -12.56 -1.28
C LEU A 95 -2.38 -11.16 -0.67
N CYS A 96 -1.85 -10.10 -1.32
CA CYS A 96 -2.07 -8.71 -0.89
C CYS A 96 -3.57 -8.38 -0.81
N THR A 97 -4.37 -8.86 -1.76
CA THR A 97 -5.83 -8.67 -1.77
C THR A 97 -6.48 -9.35 -0.57
N VAL A 98 -6.14 -10.61 -0.29
CA VAL A 98 -6.66 -11.36 0.87
C VAL A 98 -6.27 -10.68 2.19
N ILE A 99 -5.00 -10.29 2.33
CA ILE A 99 -4.51 -9.58 3.51
C ILE A 99 -5.27 -8.26 3.69
N SER A 100 -5.46 -7.51 2.60
CA SER A 100 -6.23 -6.25 2.63
C SER A 100 -7.68 -6.48 3.05
N MET A 101 -8.36 -7.50 2.52
CA MET A 101 -9.74 -7.82 2.92
C MET A 101 -9.86 -8.20 4.39
N VAL A 102 -8.92 -9.00 4.92
CA VAL A 102 -8.94 -9.42 6.33
C VAL A 102 -8.52 -8.29 7.27
N GLY A 103 -7.58 -7.45 6.86
CA GLY A 103 -7.02 -6.35 7.66
C GLY A 103 -7.71 -5.00 7.45
N ALA A 104 -8.75 -4.91 6.62
CA ALA A 104 -9.40 -3.64 6.26
C ALA A 104 -9.95 -2.87 7.46
N THR A 105 -10.37 -3.57 8.52
CA THR A 105 -10.95 -2.96 9.73
C THR A 105 -9.92 -2.40 10.70
N ASP A 106 -8.67 -2.90 10.66
CA ASP A 106 -7.63 -2.63 11.66
C ASP A 106 -6.32 -2.20 10.99
N LEU A 107 -6.42 -1.15 10.16
CA LEU A 107 -5.27 -0.62 9.41
C LEU A 107 -4.12 -0.18 10.33
N ASP A 108 -4.41 0.30 11.54
CA ASP A 108 -3.42 0.73 12.54
C ASP A 108 -2.52 -0.43 12.94
N LYS A 109 -3.12 -1.59 13.23
CA LYS A 109 -2.38 -2.80 13.61
C LYS A 109 -1.48 -3.26 12.48
N PHE A 110 -1.96 -3.18 11.23
CA PHE A 110 -1.18 -3.57 10.06
C PHE A 110 0.01 -2.62 9.82
N VAL A 111 -0.21 -1.31 9.93
CA VAL A 111 0.85 -0.31 9.80
C VAL A 111 1.90 -0.47 10.92
N ALA A 112 1.47 -0.68 12.16
CA ALA A 112 2.37 -0.92 13.30
C ALA A 112 3.19 -2.20 13.11
N LEU A 113 2.58 -3.27 12.59
CA LEU A 113 3.26 -4.52 12.28
C LEU A 113 4.35 -4.32 11.23
N ILE A 114 4.03 -3.69 10.09
CA ILE A 114 5.02 -3.43 9.04
C ILE A 114 6.16 -2.55 9.58
N GLY A 115 5.82 -1.50 10.33
CA GLY A 115 6.80 -0.61 10.96
C GLY A 115 7.77 -1.35 11.89
N SER A 116 7.34 -2.41 12.56
CA SER A 116 8.20 -3.21 13.43
C SER A 116 9.24 -4.06 12.68
N PHE A 117 8.95 -4.49 11.45
CA PHE A 117 9.89 -5.27 10.62
C PHE A 117 10.80 -4.40 9.74
N ALA A 118 10.36 -3.17 9.43
CA ALA A 118 11.06 -2.24 8.54
C ALA A 118 11.97 -1.23 9.27
N TYR A 119 12.10 -1.36 10.60
CA TYR A 119 12.95 -0.50 11.44
C TYR A 119 14.42 -0.91 11.40
#